data_AF-A0A1Y4AZG6-F1
#
_entry.id   AF-A0A1Y4AZG6-F1
#
_cell.length_a   1.000
_cell.length_b   1.000
_cell.length_c   1.000
_cell.angle_alpha   90.00
_cell.angle_beta   90.00
_cell.angle_gamma   90.00
#
_symmetry.space_group_name_H-M   'P 1'
#
loop_
_entity.id
_entity.type
_entity.pdbx_description
1 polymer ?
#
loop_
_entity_poly.entity_id
_entity_poly.type
_entity_poly.pdbx_seq_one_letter_code
_entity_poly.pdbx_strand_id
1 'polypeptide(L)' 'MKKKLMITAMAVCLLLSGCSGSENEETEKSVSSDWIHVYVDEKTGVNYLVYSGYKSGGITPRYNPDGSLYIEGQE' A
#
# COMPACT_ATOMS: atom_id res chain seq x y z
N MET A 1 -29.20 -22.81 38.92
CA MET A 1 -28.60 -21.68 38.17
C MET A 1 -27.18 -22.02 37.66
N LYS A 2 -26.98 -23.23 37.10
CA LYS A 2 -25.64 -23.73 36.72
C LYS A 2 -25.47 -23.90 35.20
N LYS A 3 -26.58 -23.84 34.46
CA LYS A 3 -26.65 -24.01 32.99
C LYS A 3 -26.64 -22.69 32.21
N LYS A 4 -26.92 -21.57 32.90
CA LYS A 4 -26.93 -20.22 32.33
C LYS A 4 -25.52 -19.58 32.30
N LEU A 5 -24.56 -20.11 33.08
CA LEU A 5 -23.20 -19.58 33.17
C LEU A 5 -22.30 -20.05 32.01
N MET A 6 -22.58 -21.22 31.42
CA MET A 6 -21.80 -21.79 30.30
C MET A 6 -22.06 -21.07 28.96
N ILE A 7 -23.27 -20.57 28.73
CA ILE A 7 -23.64 -19.90 27.47
C ILE A 7 -23.02 -18.50 27.39
N THR A 8 -22.87 -17.81 28.52
CA THR A 8 -22.28 -16.47 28.57
C THR A 8 -20.78 -16.48 28.27
N ALA A 9 -20.05 -17.55 28.61
CA ALA A 9 -18.61 -17.64 28.38
C ALA A 9 -18.25 -17.76 26.89
N MET A 10 -19.08 -18.41 26.08
CA MET A 10 -18.80 -18.64 24.65
C MET A 10 -19.04 -17.40 23.78
N ALA A 11 -19.92 -16.49 24.20
CA ALA A 11 -20.18 -15.23 23.51
C ALA A 11 -19.04 -14.20 23.68
N VAL A 12 -18.26 -14.30 24.76
CA VAL A 12 -17.12 -13.40 25.05
C VAL A 12 -15.92 -13.73 24.16
N CYS A 13 -15.73 -14.98 23.77
CA CYS A 13 -14.62 -15.39 22.90
C CYS A 13 -14.75 -14.86 21.46
N LEU A 14 -15.97 -14.65 20.96
CA LEU A 14 -16.21 -14.17 19.59
C LEU A 14 -15.93 -12.66 19.43
N LEU A 15 -15.88 -11.90 20.53
CA LEU A 15 -15.59 -10.46 20.52
C LEU A 15 -14.08 -10.15 20.61
N LEU A 16 -13.24 -11.16 20.91
CA LEU A 16 -11.78 -10.99 21.04
C LEU A 16 -11.01 -11.42 19.78
N SER A 17 -11.66 -12.07 18.83
CA SER A 17 -11.10 -12.31 17.48
C SER A 17 -11.48 -11.16 16.54
N GLY A 18 -11.18 -9.93 16.95
CA GLY A 18 -11.06 -8.82 16.02
C GLY A 18 -9.74 -8.99 15.28
N CYS A 19 -9.79 -9.48 14.05
CA CYS A 19 -8.67 -9.37 13.13
C CYS A 19 -8.40 -7.87 13.02
N SER A 20 -7.27 -7.40 13.54
CA SER A 20 -6.81 -6.04 13.29
C SER A 20 -6.64 -5.94 11.78
N GLY A 21 -7.63 -5.34 11.11
CA GLY A 21 -7.41 -4.79 9.80
C GLY A 21 -6.25 -3.83 9.99
N SER A 22 -5.08 -4.22 9.51
CA SER A 22 -4.06 -3.24 9.21
C SER A 22 -4.68 -2.35 8.16
N GLU A 23 -5.29 -1.25 8.61
CA GLU A 23 -5.41 -0.07 7.79
C GLU A 23 -3.98 0.20 7.36
N ASN A 24 -3.67 -0.15 6.10
CA ASN A 24 -2.55 0.45 5.42
C ASN A 24 -2.90 1.95 5.43
N GLU A 25 -2.41 2.66 6.45
CA GLU A 25 -2.19 4.08 6.33
C GLU A 25 -1.23 4.23 5.15
N GLU A 26 -1.79 4.34 3.95
CA GLU A 26 -1.11 4.92 2.81
C GLU A 26 -0.77 6.34 3.23
N THR A 27 0.36 6.46 3.90
CA THR A 27 1.00 7.74 4.11
C THR A 27 1.39 8.20 2.72
N GLU A 28 0.54 9.01 2.09
CA GLU A 28 0.92 9.84 0.94
C GLU A 28 2.04 10.78 1.41
N LYS A 29 3.26 10.27 1.46
CA LYS A 29 4.44 11.11 1.37
C LYS A 29 4.53 11.49 -0.09
N SER A 30 4.03 12.69 -0.40
CA SER A 30 4.42 13.42 -1.60
C SER A 30 5.94 13.41 -1.68
N VAL A 31 6.48 12.55 -2.55
CA VAL A 31 7.91 12.51 -2.84
C VAL A 31 8.19 13.57 -3.90
N SER A 32 7.89 14.83 -3.56
CA SER A 32 8.43 15.97 -4.29
C SER A 32 9.69 16.39 -3.56
N SER A 33 10.80 15.88 -4.05
CA SER A 33 12.12 16.15 -3.54
C SER A 33 13.02 16.28 -4.76
N ASP A 34 13.90 17.28 -4.82
CA ASP A 34 14.70 17.61 -6.02
C ASP A 34 15.52 16.43 -6.60
N TRP A 35 15.68 15.36 -5.82
CA TRP A 35 16.42 14.15 -6.16
C TRP A 35 15.53 13.00 -6.69
N ILE A 36 14.20 13.17 -6.78
CA ILE A 36 13.25 12.19 -7.33
C ILE A 36 12.32 12.86 -8.35
N HIS A 37 12.17 12.24 -9.52
CA HIS A 37 11.18 12.64 -10.53
C HIS A 37 10.53 11.43 -11.20
N VAL A 38 9.39 11.67 -11.87
CA VAL A 38 8.71 10.67 -12.68
C VAL A 38 9.19 10.77 -14.12
N TYR A 39 9.59 9.64 -14.68
CA TYR A 39 9.84 9.49 -16.12
C TYR A 39 8.72 8.65 -16.73
N VAL A 40 8.20 9.07 -17.89
CA VAL A 40 7.18 8.34 -18.64
C VAL A 40 7.79 7.90 -19.97
N ASP A 41 7.76 6.59 -20.23
CA ASP A 41 8.18 6.06 -21.52
C ASP A 41 7.16 6.44 -22.59
N GLU A 42 7.58 7.20 -23.60
CA GLU A 42 6.68 7.76 -24.62
C GLU A 42 5.98 6.69 -25.49
N LYS A 43 6.54 5.48 -25.59
CA LYS A 43 5.98 4.42 -26.45
C LYS A 43 4.93 3.60 -25.72
N THR A 44 5.13 3.39 -24.42
CA THR A 44 4.34 2.45 -23.60
C THR A 44 3.49 3.14 -22.56
N GLY A 45 3.76 4.42 -22.23
CA GLY A 45 3.14 5.18 -21.15
C GLY A 45 3.57 4.72 -19.75
N VAL A 46 4.45 3.72 -19.63
CA VAL A 46 4.87 3.18 -18.34
C VAL A 46 5.60 4.24 -17.54
N ASN A 47 5.19 4.40 -16.29
CA ASN A 47 5.80 5.33 -15.37
C ASN A 47 6.94 4.69 -14.57
N TYR A 48 8.00 5.46 -14.39
CA TYR A 48 9.14 5.10 -13.57
C TYR A 48 9.43 6.18 -12.54
N LEU A 49 9.77 5.77 -11.32
CA LEU A 49 10.43 6.66 -10.36
C LEU A 49 11.92 6.64 -10.63
N VAL A 50 12.47 7.80 -10.95
CA VAL A 50 13.89 8.01 -11.15
C VAL A 50 14.42 8.81 -9.98
N TYR A 51 15.46 8.30 -9.32
CA TYR A 51 16.16 9.04 -8.29
C TYR A 51 17.63 9.24 -8.65
N SER A 52 18.16 10.39 -8.29
CA SER A 52 19.56 10.74 -8.48
C SER A 52 20.11 11.38 -7.22
N GLY A 53 21.11 10.74 -6.63
CA GLY A 53 21.91 11.24 -5.52
C GLY A 53 23.36 11.45 -5.95
N TYR A 54 24.15 12.06 -5.06
CA TYR A 54 25.53 12.47 -5.34
C TYR A 54 26.47 11.35 -5.83
N LYS A 55 26.28 10.09 -5.40
CA LYS A 55 27.12 8.93 -5.78
C LYS A 55 26.34 7.76 -6.38
N SER A 56 25.03 7.88 -6.48
CA SER A 56 24.15 6.76 -6.80
C SER A 56 22.85 7.26 -7.39
N GLY A 57 22.26 6.47 -8.27
CA GLY A 57 20.91 6.70 -8.79
C GLY A 57 20.25 5.38 -9.12
N GLY A 58 19.00 5.44 -9.50
CA GLY A 58 18.27 4.26 -9.92
C GLY A 58 16.94 4.61 -10.57
N ILE A 59 16.37 3.59 -11.19
CA ILE A 59 15.08 3.63 -11.87
C ILE A 59 14.28 2.42 -11.41
N THR A 60 13.01 2.63 -11.07
CA THR A 60 12.07 1.55 -10.74
C THR A 60 10.73 1.82 -11.41
N PRO A 61 10.07 0.80 -12.00
CA PRO A 61 8.71 0.95 -12.47
C PRO A 61 7.75 1.26 -11.31
N ARG A 62 6.70 2.02 -11.60
CA ARG A 62 5.58 2.24 -10.70
C ARG A 62 4.53 1.15 -10.94
N TYR A 63 3.92 0.69 -9.86
CA TYR A 63 2.89 -0.34 -9.91
C TYR A 63 1.58 0.19 -9.32
N ASN A 64 0.47 -0.28 -9.88
CA ASN A 64 -0.85 -0.19 -9.27
C ASN A 64 -0.96 -1.16 -8.07
N PRO A 65 -1.99 -1.03 -7.21
CA PRO A 65 -2.20 -1.96 -6.10
C PRO A 65 -2.38 -3.42 -6.51
N ASP A 66 -2.85 -3.68 -7.73
CA ASP A 66 -3.01 -5.03 -8.30
C ASP A 66 -1.70 -5.64 -8.83
N GLY A 67 -0.59 -4.89 -8.74
CA GLY A 67 0.73 -5.30 -9.22
C GLY A 67 0.95 -5.12 -10.73
N SER A 68 -0.02 -4.56 -11.46
CA SER A 68 0.19 -4.14 -12.85
C SER A 68 1.05 -2.87 -12.92
N LEU A 69 1.69 -2.62 -14.06
CA LEU A 69 2.45 -1.39 -14.27
C LEU A 69 1.50 -0.19 -14.33
N TYR A 70 1.89 0.91 -13.68
CA TYR A 70 1.20 2.17 -13.82
C TYR A 70 1.51 2.79 -15.20
N ILE A 71 0.47 3.06 -15.97
CA ILE A 71 0.54 3.64 -17.32
C ILE A 71 -0.22 4.98 -17.32
N GLU A 72 0.42 6.05 -17.79
CA GLU A 72 -0.22 7.36 -17.88
C GLU A 72 -1.38 7.35 -18.88
N GLY A 73 -2.53 7.92 -18.49
CA GLY A 73 -3.70 8.07 -19.35
C GLY A 73 -4.69 6.89 -19.36
N GLN A 74 -4.52 5.89 -18.49
CA GLN A 74 -5.56 4.89 -18.21
C GLN A 74 -6.29 5.27 -16.91
N GLU A 75 -7.36 6.06 -17.03
CA GLU A 75 -8.42 6.19 -15.99
C GLU A 75 -9.63 5.33 -16.35
#